data_AF-A0A7C0XNN5-F1
#
_entry.id   AF-A0A7C0XNN5-F1
#
_cell.length_a   1.000
_cell.length_b   1.000
_cell.length_c   1.000
_cell.angle_alpha   90.00
_cell.angle_beta   90.00
_cell.angle_gamma   90.00
#
_symmetry.space_group_name_H-M   'P 1'
#
loop_
_entity.id
_entity.type
_entity.pdbx_description
1 polymer ?
#
loop_
_entity_poly.entity_id
_entity_poly.type
_entity_poly.pdbx_seq_one_letter_code
_entity_poly.pdbx_strand_id
1 'polypeptide(L)'
;SEKAKNLSSLSTGEFKDIFSDYRLNEREREYLNERLQSLLKVFLECVAEGRGMSVEEVSKVAHGGWFTGAEGVELGLVDETGDLQDAVEEAAELANLSLEDTKVVTLGVVGSRVKERDYKGKGEF
;
A
#
# COMPACT_ATOMS: atom_id res chain seq x y z
N SER A 1 -23.51 1.53 -41.57
CA SER A 1 -22.64 2.58 -42.12
C SER A 1 -21.27 2.44 -41.48
N GLU A 2 -20.30 1.93 -42.25
CA GLU A 2 -18.92 1.61 -41.84
C GLU A 2 -18.07 2.80 -41.37
N LYS A 3 -18.61 4.02 -41.35
CA LYS A 3 -17.86 5.25 -41.09
C LYS A 3 -17.61 5.60 -39.62
N ALA A 4 -18.03 4.77 -38.66
CA ALA A 4 -17.71 4.97 -37.23
C ALA A 4 -16.45 4.21 -36.75
N LYS A 5 -15.79 3.44 -37.63
CA LYS A 5 -14.57 2.67 -37.31
C LYS A 5 -13.24 3.45 -37.49
N ASN A 6 -13.30 4.73 -37.82
CA ASN A 6 -12.11 5.58 -38.04
C ASN A 6 -12.22 6.90 -37.28
N LEU A 7 -12.37 6.85 -35.96
CA LEU A 7 -11.89 7.94 -35.11
C LEU A 7 -10.51 7.51 -34.61
N SER A 8 -9.57 7.62 -35.54
CA SER A 8 -8.15 7.49 -35.31
C SER A 8 -7.70 8.49 -34.24
N SER A 9 -7.46 8.01 -33.03
CA SER A 9 -6.52 8.68 -32.16
C SER A 9 -5.13 8.50 -32.80
N LEU A 10 -4.61 9.59 -33.37
CA LEU A 10 -3.25 9.62 -33.90
C LEU A 10 -2.30 9.72 -32.71
N SER A 11 -1.84 8.58 -32.24
CA SER A 11 -0.91 8.49 -31.12
C SER A 11 0.36 7.75 -31.52
N THR A 12 1.50 8.25 -31.06
CA THR A 12 2.84 7.80 -31.49
C THR A 12 3.27 6.47 -30.83
N GLY A 13 2.34 5.70 -30.27
CA GLY A 13 2.57 4.41 -29.65
C GLY A 13 1.25 3.67 -29.35
N GLU A 14 1.24 2.36 -29.58
CA GLU A 14 0.05 1.48 -29.60
C GLU A 14 -0.79 1.51 -28.30
N PHE A 15 -0.19 1.85 -27.15
CA PHE A 15 -0.86 1.85 -25.84
C PHE A 15 -1.06 3.25 -25.23
N LYS A 16 -0.71 4.32 -25.96
CA LYS A 16 -0.71 5.68 -25.40
C LYS A 16 -2.12 6.24 -25.13
N ASP A 17 -3.14 5.64 -25.73
CA ASP A 17 -4.53 6.07 -25.64
C ASP A 17 -5.39 5.13 -24.77
N ILE A 18 -4.76 4.16 -24.07
CA ILE A 18 -5.44 3.11 -23.30
C ILE A 18 -6.31 3.61 -22.13
N PHE A 19 -6.11 4.88 -21.74
CA PHE A 19 -6.89 5.57 -20.71
C PHE A 19 -7.81 6.66 -21.29
N SER A 20 -7.83 6.83 -22.62
CA SER A 20 -8.58 7.91 -23.29
C SER A 20 -10.03 7.54 -23.61
N ASP A 21 -10.32 6.24 -23.71
CA ASP A 21 -11.66 5.71 -23.98
C ASP A 21 -12.11 4.78 -22.86
N TYR A 22 -13.35 4.93 -22.38
CA TYR A 22 -13.93 4.09 -21.30
C TYR A 22 -14.15 2.62 -21.71
N ARG A 23 -13.62 2.19 -22.86
CA ARG A 23 -13.75 0.83 -23.40
C ARG A 23 -12.39 0.33 -23.90
N LEU A 24 -11.79 -0.55 -23.12
CA LEU A 24 -10.61 -1.32 -23.53
C LEU A 24 -11.00 -2.32 -24.62
N ASN A 25 -10.23 -2.35 -25.71
CA ASN A 25 -10.27 -3.45 -26.67
C ASN A 25 -9.63 -4.72 -26.08
N GLU A 26 -9.78 -5.86 -26.74
CA GLU A 26 -9.35 -7.15 -26.17
C GLU A 26 -7.83 -7.21 -25.90
N ARG A 27 -7.02 -6.67 -26.83
CA ARG A 27 -5.56 -6.65 -26.68
C ARG A 27 -5.10 -5.68 -25.59
N GLU A 28 -5.76 -4.54 -25.47
CA GLU A 28 -5.52 -3.58 -24.39
C GLU A 28 -5.86 -4.18 -23.02
N ARG A 29 -6.97 -4.93 -22.94
CA ARG A 29 -7.37 -5.65 -21.72
C ARG A 29 -6.37 -6.74 -21.36
N GLU A 30 -5.92 -7.55 -22.32
CA GLU A 30 -4.89 -8.57 -22.11
C GLU A 30 -3.58 -7.94 -21.62
N TYR A 31 -3.10 -6.90 -22.29
CA TYR A 31 -1.89 -6.18 -21.91
C TYR A 31 -1.98 -5.62 -20.48
N LEU A 32 -3.08 -4.96 -20.12
CA LEU A 32 -3.28 -4.43 -18.77
C LEU A 32 -3.39 -5.55 -17.73
N ASN A 33 -4.09 -6.64 -18.05
CA ASN A 33 -4.19 -7.79 -17.15
C ASN A 33 -2.81 -8.39 -16.87
N GLU A 34 -1.97 -8.60 -17.88
CA GLU A 34 -0.60 -9.09 -17.68
C GLU A 34 0.20 -8.19 -16.75
N ARG A 35 0.09 -6.86 -16.92
CA ARG A 35 0.75 -5.90 -16.03
C ARG A 35 0.20 -5.95 -14.62
N LEU A 36 -1.12 -6.03 -14.45
CA LEU A 36 -1.76 -6.13 -13.14
C LEU A 36 -1.37 -7.42 -12.42
N GLN A 37 -1.32 -8.55 -13.13
CA GLN A 37 -0.87 -9.83 -12.57
C GLN A 37 0.60 -9.76 -12.14
N SER A 38 1.47 -9.11 -12.93
CA SER A 38 2.86 -8.90 -12.54
C SER A 38 2.98 -8.05 -11.27
N LEU A 39 2.19 -6.98 -11.14
CA LEU A 39 2.19 -6.14 -9.94
C LEU A 39 1.64 -6.87 -8.73
N LEU A 40 0.55 -7.62 -8.90
CA LEU A 40 -0.05 -8.45 -7.85
C LEU A 40 0.97 -9.48 -7.34
N LYS A 41 1.70 -10.14 -8.25
CA LYS A 41 2.74 -11.09 -7.86
C LYS A 41 3.80 -10.47 -6.97
N VAL A 42 4.35 -9.31 -7.36
CA VAL A 42 5.35 -8.59 -6.56
C VAL A 42 4.79 -8.20 -5.19
N PHE A 43 3.55 -7.72 -5.14
CA PHE A 43 2.89 -7.40 -3.89
C PHE A 43 2.78 -8.63 -2.96
N LEU A 44 2.31 -9.77 -3.48
CA LEU A 44 2.18 -11.00 -2.71
C LEU A 44 3.54 -11.49 -2.19
N GLU A 45 4.58 -11.43 -3.02
CA GLU A 45 5.95 -11.79 -2.63
C GLU A 45 6.47 -10.90 -1.50
N CYS A 46 6.29 -9.58 -1.58
CA CYS A 46 6.72 -8.66 -0.52
C CYS A 46 5.98 -8.91 0.80
N VAL A 47 4.67 -9.18 0.76
CA VAL A 47 3.89 -9.47 1.97
C VAL A 47 4.28 -10.82 2.55
N ALA A 48 4.45 -11.84 1.71
CA ALA A 48 4.90 -13.17 2.13
C ALA A 48 6.25 -13.11 2.84
N GLU A 49 7.23 -12.39 2.27
CA GLU A 49 8.53 -12.17 2.89
C GLU A 49 8.41 -11.40 4.22
N GLY A 50 7.67 -10.29 4.23
CA GLY A 50 7.52 -9.45 5.42
C GLY A 50 6.78 -10.12 6.58
N ARG A 51 5.88 -11.07 6.30
CA ARG A 51 5.09 -11.79 7.30
C ARG A 51 5.57 -13.22 7.56
N GLY A 52 6.58 -13.69 6.84
CA GLY A 52 7.03 -15.08 6.93
C GLY A 52 5.96 -16.10 6.51
N MET A 53 5.03 -15.70 5.63
CA MET A 53 3.94 -16.53 5.11
C MET A 53 4.29 -17.09 3.73
N SER A 54 3.62 -18.15 3.28
CA SER A 54 3.69 -18.57 1.89
C SER A 54 2.88 -17.64 0.97
N VAL A 55 3.29 -17.51 -0.29
CA VAL A 55 2.55 -16.74 -1.29
C VAL A 55 1.12 -17.28 -1.45
N GLU A 56 0.93 -18.59 -1.31
CA GLU A 56 -0.37 -19.25 -1.35
C GLU A 56 -1.28 -18.84 -0.19
N GLU A 57 -0.74 -18.66 1.02
CA GLU A 57 -1.49 -18.18 2.17
C GLU A 57 -1.90 -16.72 1.99
N VAL A 58 -0.96 -15.86 1.58
CA VAL A 58 -1.25 -14.45 1.30
C VAL A 58 -2.27 -14.30 0.16
N SER A 59 -2.17 -15.12 -0.88
CA SER A 59 -3.11 -15.07 -2.01
C SER A 59 -4.56 -15.42 -1.61
N LYS A 60 -4.78 -16.22 -0.56
CA LYS A 60 -6.14 -16.53 -0.08
C LYS A 60 -6.83 -15.33 0.57
N VAL A 61 -6.04 -14.43 1.15
CA VAL A 61 -6.54 -13.23 1.84
C VAL A 61 -6.47 -11.98 0.95
N ALA A 62 -5.66 -11.99 -0.11
CA ALA A 62 -5.49 -10.86 -1.04
C ALA A 62 -6.61 -10.75 -2.10
N HIS A 63 -7.87 -10.63 -1.68
CA HIS A 63 -9.04 -10.50 -2.57
C HIS A 63 -9.43 -9.04 -2.89
N GLY A 64 -8.61 -8.05 -2.49
CA GLY A 64 -8.83 -6.63 -2.78
C GLY A 64 -9.89 -5.94 -1.91
N GLY A 65 -10.33 -6.58 -0.82
CA GLY A 65 -11.19 -5.97 0.19
C GLY A 65 -10.40 -5.24 1.29
N TRP A 66 -11.12 -4.76 2.29
CA TRP A 66 -10.53 -4.20 3.52
C TRP A 66 -10.71 -5.18 4.68
N PHE A 67 -9.82 -5.07 5.67
CA PHE A 67 -9.90 -5.79 6.94
C PHE A 67 -9.96 -4.77 8.09
N THR A 68 -10.66 -5.14 9.15
CA THR A 68 -10.52 -4.47 10.45
C THR A 68 -9.17 -4.82 11.07
N GLY A 69 -8.73 -4.07 12.09
CA GLY A 69 -7.48 -4.37 12.80
C GLY A 69 -7.48 -5.76 13.43
N ALA A 70 -8.62 -6.17 14.03
CA ALA A 70 -8.77 -7.49 14.64
C ALA A 70 -8.67 -8.62 13.61
N GLU A 71 -9.36 -8.49 12.46
CA GLU A 71 -9.23 -9.44 11.35
C GLU A 71 -7.81 -9.49 10.82
N GLY A 72 -7.12 -8.35 10.77
CA GLY A 72 -5.71 -8.29 10.38
C GLY A 72 -4.80 -9.12 11.29
N VAL A 73 -5.02 -9.10 12.60
CA VAL A 73 -4.28 -9.92 13.56
C VAL A 73 -4.60 -11.40 13.36
N GLU A 74 -5.89 -11.76 13.26
CA GLU A 74 -6.32 -13.14 13.05
C GLU A 74 -5.76 -13.76 11.76
N LEU A 75 -5.61 -12.95 10.71
CA LEU A 75 -5.06 -13.35 9.42
C LEU A 75 -3.52 -13.29 9.35
N GLY A 76 -2.84 -12.84 10.41
CA GLY A 76 -1.38 -12.66 10.43
C GLY A 76 -0.88 -11.52 9.54
N LEU A 77 -1.77 -10.59 9.16
CA LEU A 77 -1.45 -9.43 8.32
C LEU A 77 -0.91 -8.24 9.14
N VAL A 78 -1.17 -8.23 10.45
CA VAL A 78 -0.58 -7.31 11.43
C VAL A 78 -0.24 -8.09 12.70
N ASP A 79 0.69 -7.57 13.49
CA ASP A 79 1.18 -8.25 14.69
C ASP A 79 0.18 -8.07 15.85
N GLU A 80 -0.22 -6.81 16.11
CA GLU A 80 -1.16 -6.46 17.17
C GLU A 80 -1.99 -5.22 16.79
N THR A 81 -3.03 -4.95 17.58
CA THR A 81 -3.81 -3.70 17.49
C THR A 81 -3.55 -2.82 18.70
N GLY A 82 -3.31 -1.54 18.47
CA GLY A 82 -3.12 -0.53 19.52
C GLY A 82 -3.26 0.88 18.96
N ASP A 83 -3.02 1.86 19.81
CA ASP A 83 -2.88 3.25 19.40
C ASP A 83 -1.41 3.63 19.14
N LEU A 84 -1.17 4.91 18.84
CA LEU A 84 0.17 5.40 18.53
C LEU A 84 1.12 5.34 19.75
N GLN A 85 0.60 5.46 20.97
CA GLN A 85 1.41 5.35 22.18
C GLN A 85 1.86 3.91 22.37
N ASP A 86 0.95 2.94 22.19
CA ASP A 86 1.26 1.52 22.27
C ASP A 86 2.38 1.15 21.27
N ALA A 87 2.30 1.68 20.04
CA ALA A 87 3.35 1.48 19.02
C ALA A 87 4.71 2.13 19.38
N VAL A 88 4.71 3.26 20.09
CA VAL A 88 5.93 3.93 20.55
C VAL A 88 6.60 3.14 21.69
N GLU A 89 5.80 2.62 22.62
CA GLU A 89 6.25 1.78 23.71
C GLU A 89 6.87 0.48 23.18
N GLU A 90 6.16 -0.23 22.30
CA GLU A 90 6.66 -1.45 21.65
C GLU A 90 7.98 -1.21 20.89
N ALA A 91 8.05 -0.12 20.12
CA ALA A 91 9.28 0.23 19.39
C ALA A 91 10.46 0.52 20.33
N ALA A 92 10.21 1.14 21.49
CA ALA A 92 11.25 1.39 22.50
C ALA A 92 11.71 0.09 23.16
N GLU A 93 10.79 -0.83 23.47
CA GLU A 93 11.11 -2.15 24.02
C GLU A 93 11.96 -2.97 23.04
N LEU A 94 11.56 -3.05 21.76
CA LEU A 94 12.33 -3.73 20.71
C LEU A 94 13.72 -3.13 20.52
N ALA A 95 13.88 -1.82 20.73
CA ALA A 95 15.14 -1.11 20.65
C ALA A 95 15.96 -1.15 21.96
N ASN A 96 15.45 -1.76 23.04
CA ASN A 96 16.02 -1.72 24.40
C ASN A 96 16.27 -0.28 24.91
N LEU A 97 15.32 0.62 24.68
CA LEU A 97 15.36 2.01 25.11
C LEU A 97 14.36 2.28 26.24
N SER A 98 14.76 3.11 27.19
CA SER A 98 13.84 3.65 28.21
C SER A 98 13.19 4.93 27.69
N LEU A 99 11.86 5.00 27.68
CA LEU A 99 11.13 6.23 27.35
C LEU A 99 11.26 7.32 28.42
N GLU A 100 11.73 7.00 29.62
CA GLU A 100 12.05 8.01 30.65
C GLU A 100 13.28 8.84 30.24
N ASP A 101 14.24 8.20 29.58
CA ASP A 101 15.50 8.81 29.16
C ASP A 101 15.53 9.17 27.66
N THR A 102 14.51 8.74 26.91
CA THR A 102 14.45 8.89 25.45
C THR A 102 13.38 9.89 25.05
N LYS A 103 13.78 10.91 24.31
CA LYS A 103 12.86 11.91 23.77
C LYS A 103 12.19 11.41 22.49
N VAL A 104 10.87 11.26 22.52
CA VAL A 104 10.05 11.00 21.33
C VAL A 104 9.75 12.32 20.63
N VAL A 105 9.98 12.38 19.31
CA VAL A 105 9.75 13.56 18.48
C VAL A 105 8.89 13.24 17.27
N THR A 106 8.06 14.19 16.86
CA THR A 106 7.31 14.14 15.61
C THR A 106 8.03 14.94 14.54
N LEU A 107 8.36 14.30 13.42
CA LEU A 107 8.95 14.96 12.27
C LEU A 107 7.85 15.45 11.32
N GLY A 108 7.81 16.77 11.09
CA GLY A 108 6.89 17.40 10.15
C GLY A 108 7.63 18.09 9.01
N VAL A 109 7.14 17.95 7.78
CA VAL A 109 7.66 18.69 6.63
C VAL A 109 6.97 20.04 6.55
N VAL A 110 7.75 21.14 6.58
CA VAL A 110 7.25 22.51 6.41
C VAL A 110 7.99 23.17 5.24
N GLY A 111 7.34 23.23 4.08
CA GLY A 111 7.98 23.61 2.82
C GLY A 111 8.96 22.52 2.37
N SER A 112 10.22 22.88 2.10
CA SER A 112 11.28 21.93 1.72
C SER A 112 12.16 21.48 2.89
N ARG A 113 11.76 21.73 4.14
CA ARG A 113 12.57 21.43 5.35
C ARG A 113 11.82 20.51 6.31
N VAL A 114 12.53 19.56 6.89
CA VAL A 114 12.06 18.76 8.02
C VAL A 114 12.20 19.59 9.29
N LYS A 115 11.16 19.62 10.11
CA LYS A 115 11.15 20.25 11.43
C LYS A 115 10.73 19.24 12.48
N GLU A 116 11.47 19.21 13.58
CA GLU A 116 11.13 18.41 14.76
C GLU A 116 10.12 19.15 15.62
N ARG A 117 9.22 18.39 16.23
CA ARG A 117 8.24 18.84 17.23
C ARG A 117 8.21 17.81 18.35
N ASP A 118 7.84 18.25 19.55
CA ASP A 118 7.65 17.33 20.67
C ASP A 118 6.45 16.41 20.38
N TYR A 119 6.62 15.11 20.67
CA TYR A 119 5.53 14.16 20.60
C TYR A 119 4.54 14.43 21.73
N LYS A 120 3.25 14.54 21.40
CA LYS A 120 2.20 15.00 22.32
C LYS A 120 1.50 13.89 23.12
N GLY A 121 1.84 12.62 22.89
CA GLY A 121 1.30 11.49 23.64
C GLY A 121 -0.23 11.32 23.54
N LYS A 122 -0.74 10.39 24.35
CA LYS A 122 -2.15 9.97 24.39
C LYS A 122 -3.05 11.11 24.91
N GLY A 123 -3.98 11.59 24.09
CA GLY A 123 -5.06 12.51 24.50
C GLY A 123 -5.02 13.94 23.95
N GLU A 124 -4.00 14.31 23.17
CA GLU A 124 -3.96 15.62 22.49
C GLU A 124 -4.14 15.47 20.97
N PHE A 125 -5.39 15.29 20.54
CA PHE A 125 -5.82 15.57 19.16
C PHE A 125 -6.37 16.99 19.05
#